data_AF-A0A0L0QP47-F1
#
_entry.id   AF-A0A0L0QP47-F1
#
_cell.length_a   1.000
_cell.length_b   1.000
_cell.length_c   1.000
_cell.angle_alpha   90.00
_cell.angle_beta   90.00
_cell.angle_gamma   90.00
#
_symmetry.space_group_name_H-M   'P 1'
#
loop_
_entity.id
_entity.type
_entity.pdbx_description
1 polymer ?
#
loop_
_entity_poly.entity_id
_entity_poly.type
_entity_poly.pdbx_seq_one_letter_code
_entity_poly.pdbx_strand_id
1 'polypeptide(L)'
;MSKDNQLNDQATQLRQMVQEVSETENSADEQERDDKDLEMDTDILNLPPRKEVHRHKKQSTRLKIGHPLQRLLFIILLLVLIIAGAYFFIGEELLSGTSF
;
A
#
# COMPACT_ATOMS: atom_id res chain seq x y z
N MET A 1 -17.23 16.95 -51.56
CA MET A 1 -17.36 18.00 -50.53
C MET A 1 -16.59 17.58 -49.29
N SER A 2 -15.61 18.38 -48.86
CA SER A 2 -15.30 18.65 -47.45
C SER A 2 -14.54 17.63 -46.58
N LYS A 3 -13.47 16.97 -47.07
CA LYS A 3 -12.45 16.41 -46.16
C LYS A 3 -11.63 17.51 -45.46
N ASP A 4 -11.36 18.61 -46.16
CA ASP A 4 -10.62 19.75 -45.60
C ASP A 4 -11.36 20.43 -44.44
N ASN A 5 -12.70 20.46 -44.47
CA ASN A 5 -13.50 21.02 -43.37
C ASN A 5 -13.41 20.15 -42.09
N GLN A 6 -13.31 18.83 -42.21
CA GLN A 6 -13.16 17.95 -41.04
C GLN A 6 -11.78 18.08 -40.40
N LEU A 7 -10.72 18.27 -41.21
CA LEU A 7 -9.37 18.50 -40.71
C LEU A 7 -9.25 19.87 -40.03
N ASN A 8 -9.87 20.90 -40.60
CA ASN A 8 -9.94 22.24 -39.99
C ASN A 8 -10.70 22.21 -38.65
N ASP A 9 -11.79 21.43 -38.56
CA ASP A 9 -12.55 21.26 -37.33
C ASP A 9 -11.71 20.59 -36.22
N GLN A 10 -10.99 19.51 -36.55
CA GLN A 10 -10.09 18.84 -35.59
C GLN A 10 -8.95 19.76 -35.12
N ALA A 11 -8.31 20.50 -36.04
CA ALA A 11 -7.23 21.41 -35.70
C ALA A 11 -7.71 22.58 -34.81
N THR A 12 -8.96 23.01 -34.99
CA THR A 12 -9.57 24.07 -34.18
C THR A 12 -9.85 23.58 -32.76
N GLN A 13 -10.39 22.37 -32.61
CA GLN A 13 -10.64 21.74 -31.31
C GLN A 13 -9.36 21.52 -30.51
N LEU A 14 -8.26 21.11 -31.16
CA LEU A 14 -6.94 20.96 -30.52
C LEU A 14 -6.40 22.28 -29.98
N ARG A 15 -6.51 23.37 -30.75
CA ARG A 15 -6.07 24.71 -30.32
C ARG A 15 -6.87 25.20 -29.11
N GLN A 16 -8.17 24.94 -29.10
CA GLN A 16 -9.05 25.32 -27.99
C GLN A 16 -8.69 24.57 -26.70
N MET A 17 -8.47 23.26 -26.76
CA MET A 17 -8.06 22.46 -25.59
C MET A 17 -6.68 22.90 -25.05
N VAL A 18 -5.71 23.19 -25.92
CA VAL A 18 -4.40 23.68 -25.49
C VAL A 18 -4.50 25.05 -24.83
N GLN A 19 -5.35 25.93 -25.38
CA GLN A 19 -5.56 27.26 -24.82
C GLN A 19 -6.23 27.19 -23.44
N GLU A 20 -7.26 26.36 -23.26
CA GLU A 20 -7.94 26.15 -21.99
C GLU A 20 -6.99 25.61 -20.89
N VAL A 21 -6.13 24.64 -21.24
CA VAL A 21 -5.11 24.12 -20.31
C VAL A 21 -4.08 25.20 -19.97
N SER A 22 -3.62 25.99 -20.94
CA SER A 22 -2.64 27.06 -20.70
C SER A 22 -3.21 28.22 -19.86
N GLU A 23 -4.49 28.56 -20.02
CA GLU A 23 -5.16 29.57 -19.20
C GLU A 23 -5.43 29.06 -17.78
N THR A 24 -5.65 27.74 -17.63
CA THR A 24 -5.79 27.08 -16.33
C THR A 24 -4.45 27.00 -15.58
N GLU A 25 -3.34 26.70 -16.25
CA GLU A 25 -2.00 26.70 -15.65
C GLU A 25 -1.57 28.11 -15.20
N ASN A 26 -1.84 29.14 -15.99
CA ASN A 26 -1.51 30.53 -15.63
C ASN A 26 -2.37 31.08 -14.46
N SER A 27 -3.56 30.52 -14.24
CA SER A 27 -4.44 30.93 -13.12
C SER A 27 -4.18 30.15 -11.83
N ALA A 28 -3.47 29.02 -11.90
CA ALA A 28 -3.13 28.19 -10.75
C ALA A 28 -1.79 28.59 -10.07
N ASP A 29 -0.98 29.43 -10.73
CA ASP A 29 0.39 29.75 -10.30
C ASP A 29 0.50 30.94 -9.33
N GLU A 30 -0.62 31.50 -8.86
CA GLU A 30 -0.62 32.56 -7.81
C GLU A 30 -0.84 32.04 -6.39
N GLN A 31 -0.94 30.72 -6.18
CA GLN A 31 -1.30 30.19 -4.88
C GLN A 31 -0.53 28.93 -4.45
N GLU A 32 0.80 28.97 -4.51
CA GLU A 32 1.67 28.10 -3.68
C GLU A 32 3.13 28.62 -3.71
N ARG A 33 3.37 29.74 -3.02
CA ARG A 33 4.73 30.14 -2.61
C ARG A 33 5.02 29.57 -1.23
N ASP A 34 5.31 28.28 -1.15
CA ASP A 34 6.06 27.72 -0.01
C ASP A 34 6.66 26.35 -0.39
N ASP A 35 7.66 26.35 -1.27
CA ASP A 35 8.61 25.23 -1.45
C ASP A 35 9.86 25.66 -2.27
N LYS A 36 10.17 26.96 -2.31
CA LYS A 36 11.33 27.53 -3.03
C LYS A 36 12.63 27.55 -2.22
N ASP A 37 12.81 26.60 -1.29
CA ASP A 37 14.06 26.44 -0.52
C ASP A 37 14.74 25.07 -0.72
N LEU A 38 14.32 24.28 -1.72
CA LEU A 38 15.00 23.03 -2.12
C LEU A 38 15.76 23.12 -3.44
N GLU A 39 16.05 24.35 -3.90
CA GLU A 39 17.08 24.60 -4.93
C GLU A 39 18.47 24.77 -4.30
N MET A 40 18.72 24.12 -3.16
CA MET A 40 20.07 23.91 -2.65
C MET A 40 20.73 22.86 -3.54
N ASP A 41 21.71 23.29 -4.34
CA ASP A 41 22.95 22.62 -4.77
C ASP A 41 23.15 21.19 -4.20
N THR A 42 22.26 20.26 -4.54
CA THR A 42 22.55 18.84 -4.38
C THR A 42 23.38 18.50 -5.59
N ASP A 43 24.69 18.60 -5.43
CA ASP A 43 25.65 18.17 -6.45
C ASP A 43 25.25 16.76 -6.91
N ILE A 44 24.71 16.68 -8.14
CA ILE A 44 24.19 15.46 -8.74
C ILE A 44 25.30 14.38 -8.82
N LEU A 45 26.56 14.79 -8.73
CA LEU A 45 27.72 13.91 -8.72
C LEU A 45 28.05 13.33 -7.33
N ASN A 46 27.50 13.90 -6.25
CA ASN A 46 27.70 13.46 -4.88
C ASN A 46 26.43 12.84 -4.26
N LEU A 47 25.59 12.21 -5.09
CA LEU A 47 24.50 11.39 -4.56
C LEU A 47 25.07 10.22 -3.75
N PRO A 48 24.52 9.93 -2.56
CA PRO A 48 24.90 8.74 -1.82
C PRO A 48 24.65 7.52 -2.70
N PRO A 49 25.61 6.60 -2.81
CA PRO A 49 25.46 5.46 -3.69
C PRO A 49 24.19 4.68 -3.30
N ARG A 50 23.37 4.33 -4.28
CA ARG A 50 22.06 3.66 -4.13
C ARG A 50 22.05 2.48 -3.15
N LYS A 51 23.20 1.85 -2.95
CA LYS A 51 23.43 0.76 -1.98
C LYS A 51 23.26 1.21 -0.53
N GLU A 52 23.63 2.43 -0.17
CA GLU A 52 23.59 2.94 1.21
C GLU A 52 22.15 3.24 1.64
N VAL A 53 21.41 3.98 0.81
CA VAL A 53 20.01 4.38 1.09
C VAL A 53 19.10 3.17 1.34
N HIS A 54 19.32 2.06 0.62
CA HIS A 54 18.51 0.84 0.76
C HIS A 54 19.06 -0.18 1.78
N ARG A 55 20.27 0.00 2.33
CA ARG A 55 20.88 -0.95 3.29
C ARG A 55 20.40 -0.74 4.72
N HIS A 56 19.92 0.46 5.06
CA HIS A 56 19.42 0.78 6.40
C HIS A 56 18.07 0.14 6.72
N LYS A 57 17.38 -0.46 5.75
CA LYS A 57 16.15 -1.21 5.98
C LYS A 57 16.45 -2.66 6.38
N LYS A 58 17.29 -2.84 7.41
CA LYS A 58 17.28 -4.05 8.27
C LYS A 58 16.01 -4.02 9.13
N GLN A 59 14.86 -3.90 8.49
CA GLN A 59 13.59 -4.04 9.19
C GLN A 59 13.43 -5.52 9.41
N SER A 60 13.76 -5.97 10.63
CA SER A 60 13.35 -7.26 11.17
C SER A 60 11.91 -7.51 10.72
N THR A 61 11.66 -8.66 10.10
CA THR A 61 10.34 -9.06 9.62
C THR A 61 9.40 -9.01 10.81
N ARG A 62 8.67 -7.90 10.97
CA ARG A 62 7.66 -7.76 12.02
C ARG A 62 6.53 -8.68 11.59
N LEU A 63 6.50 -9.87 12.16
CA LEU A 63 5.36 -10.77 12.04
C LEU A 63 4.18 -10.03 12.65
N LYS A 64 3.37 -9.40 11.79
CA LYS A 64 2.11 -8.78 12.20
C LYS A 64 1.18 -9.93 12.56
N ILE A 65 1.07 -10.22 13.86
CA ILE A 65 -0.06 -11.00 14.38
C ILE A 65 -1.30 -10.18 14.05
N GLY A 66 -1.99 -10.58 12.99
CA GLY A 66 -3.26 -9.98 12.60
C GLY A 66 -4.42 -10.58 13.37
N HIS A 67 -5.56 -9.89 13.33
CA HIS A 67 -6.86 -10.39 13.78
C HIS A 67 -7.17 -11.86 13.40
N PRO A 68 -6.84 -12.38 12.19
CA PRO A 68 -7.07 -13.79 11.88
C PRO A 68 -6.28 -14.77 12.76
N LEU A 69 -5.05 -14.43 13.16
CA LEU A 69 -4.23 -15.29 14.03
C LEU A 69 -4.77 -15.34 15.46
N GLN A 70 -5.30 -14.23 15.96
CA GLN A 70 -5.96 -14.18 17.27
C GLN A 70 -7.23 -15.06 17.29
N ARG A 71 -8.05 -15.00 16.23
CA ARG A 71 -9.25 -15.85 16.11
C ARG A 71 -8.88 -17.34 16.11
N LEU A 72 -7.83 -17.70 15.38
CA LEU A 72 -7.33 -19.07 15.32
C LEU A 72 -6.85 -19.53 16.71
N LEU A 73 -6.03 -18.72 17.39
CA LEU A 73 -5.56 -19.02 18.75
C LEU A 73 -6.70 -19.21 19.75
N PHE A 74 -7.74 -18.37 19.66
CA PHE A 74 -8.91 -18.49 20.53
C PHE A 74 -9.66 -19.81 20.31
N ILE A 75 -9.85 -20.22 19.05
CA ILE A 75 -10.49 -21.50 18.74
C ILE A 75 -9.65 -22.67 19.24
N ILE A 76 -8.33 -22.63 19.05
CA ILE A 76 -7.42 -23.67 19.55
C ILE A 76 -7.50 -23.74 21.08
N LEU A 77 -7.46 -22.60 21.77
CA LEU A 77 -7.56 -22.54 23.23
C LEU A 77 -8.88 -23.16 23.71
N LEU A 78 -9.99 -22.80 23.07
CA LEU A 78 -11.31 -23.35 23.39
C LEU A 78 -11.34 -24.87 23.22
N LEU A 79 -10.78 -25.36 22.11
CA LEU A 79 -10.69 -26.80 21.84
C LEU A 79 -9.89 -27.54 22.92
N VAL A 80 -8.73 -27.00 23.29
CA VAL A 80 -7.88 -27.57 24.35
C VAL A 80 -8.63 -27.60 25.68
N LEU A 81 -9.37 -26.54 26.00
CA LEU A 81 -10.14 -26.47 27.25
C LEU A 81 -11.28 -27.51 27.29
N ILE A 82 -11.95 -27.75 26.16
CA ILE A 82 -12.96 -28.80 26.03
C ILE A 82 -12.32 -30.18 26.21
N ILE A 83 -11.20 -30.44 25.54
CA ILE A 83 -10.48 -31.73 25.63
C ILE A 83 -9.98 -31.96 27.06
N ALA A 84 -9.38 -30.95 27.68
CA ALA A 84 -8.89 -31.03 29.06
C ALA A 84 -10.05 -31.24 30.05
N GLY A 85 -11.18 -30.56 29.86
CA GLY A 85 -12.39 -30.78 30.65
C GLY A 85 -12.92 -32.21 30.50
N ALA A 86 -13.05 -32.69 29.26
CA ALA A 86 -13.47 -34.07 28.99
C ALA A 86 -12.52 -35.09 29.63
N TYR A 87 -11.22 -34.85 29.55
CA TYR A 87 -10.21 -35.68 30.19
C TYR A 87 -10.34 -35.70 31.72
N PHE A 88 -10.65 -34.56 32.35
CA PHE A 88 -10.81 -34.50 33.80
C PHE A 88 -12.10 -35.18 34.30
N PHE A 89 -13.20 -35.06 33.55
CA PHE A 89 -14.50 -35.59 33.96
C PHE A 89 -14.73 -37.06 33.58
N ILE A 90 -14.16 -37.54 32.48
CA ILE A 90 -14.40 -38.88 31.90
C ILE A 90 -13.11 -39.75 31.84
N GLY A 91 -11.99 -39.22 32.36
CA GLY A 91 -10.60 -39.62 32.08
C GLY A 91 -10.26 -41.11 31.98
N GLU A 92 -10.86 -41.97 32.79
CA GLU A 92 -10.55 -43.41 32.79
C GLU A 92 -11.16 -44.14 31.57
N GLU A 93 -12.38 -43.78 31.15
CA GLU A 93 -13.11 -44.47 30.08
C GLU A 93 -12.58 -44.07 28.68
N LEU A 94 -12.23 -42.79 28.48
CA LEU A 94 -11.72 -42.29 27.18
C LEU A 94 -10.31 -42.79 26.84
N LEU A 95 -9.42 -42.90 27.84
CA LEU A 95 -8.07 -43.45 27.62
C LEU A 95 -8.08 -44.97 27.40
N SER A 96 -8.97 -45.69 28.10
CA SER A 96 -9.12 -47.13 27.90
C SER A 96 -9.67 -47.49 26.51
N GLY A 97 -10.54 -46.67 25.94
CA GLY A 97 -11.11 -46.86 24.60
C GLY A 97 -10.21 -46.45 23.44
N THR A 98 -9.12 -45.72 23.70
CA THR A 98 -8.13 -45.30 22.68
C THR A 98 -6.89 -46.19 22.66
N SER A 99 -6.79 -47.16 23.58
CA SER A 99 -5.82 -48.25 23.55
C SER A 99 -6.37 -49.44 22.77
N PHE A 100 -6.45 -49.32 21.44
CA PHE A 100 -6.53 -50.46 20.52
C PHE A 100 -5.35 -50.43 19.56
#